data_AF-A0A0H5Q2W3-F1
#
_entry.id   AF-A0A0H5Q2W3-F1
#
_cell.length_a   1.000
_cell.length_b   1.000
_cell.length_c   1.000
_cell.angle_alpha   90.00
_cell.angle_beta   90.00
_cell.angle_gamma   90.00
#
_symmetry.space_group_name_H-M   'P 1'
#
loop_
_entity.id
_entity.type
_entity.pdbx_description
1 polymer ?
#
loop_
_entity_poly.entity_id
_entity_poly.type
_entity_poly.pdbx_seq_one_letter_code
_entity_poly.pdbx_strand_id
1 'polypeptide(L)'
;MPRYVAQLVFQGSTGLPRDRFVNTFNFNTSDAHEAAHAGWHDAMVDFVNTVDPDSGKALGAYMSHNVQSLVTIKTYNQLDAAPRVPITSTFSRVASSTDFTTNVPHEVACCLSYHGLPPVGPRTRGRLYLGPFNAMAMSPASGATPPSVSLGLRWCAGAAAERLVVASKGWIVRSDVGNLNTPVERGWVDNDWDIQRRRGMKATERTPWDPA
;
A
#
# COMPACT_ATOMS: atom_id res chain seq x y z
N MET A 1 8.03 20.30 12.44
CA MET A 1 6.70 20.00 11.89
C MET A 1 6.18 18.71 12.50
N PRO A 2 4.88 18.64 12.85
CA PRO A 2 4.23 17.41 13.31
C PRO A 2 4.47 16.26 12.34
N ARG A 3 4.72 15.07 12.89
CA ARG A 3 5.03 13.87 12.12
C ARG A 3 4.01 12.82 12.45
N TYR A 4 3.42 12.24 11.42
CA TYR A 4 2.35 11.28 11.61
C TYR A 4 2.67 9.97 10.92
N VAL A 5 2.28 8.89 11.57
CA VAL A 5 2.35 7.53 11.02
C VAL A 5 0.93 7.01 10.89
N ALA A 6 0.52 6.66 9.68
CA ALA A 6 -0.76 5.99 9.44
C ALA A 6 -0.50 4.50 9.14
N GLN A 7 -1.30 3.63 9.75
CA GLN A 7 -1.28 2.20 9.51
C GLN A 7 -2.62 1.80 8.90
N LEU A 8 -2.57 1.26 7.69
CA LEU A 8 -3.70 0.61 7.02
C LEU A 8 -3.65 -0.88 7.36
N VAL A 9 -4.62 -1.35 8.14
CA VAL A 9 -4.64 -2.69 8.73
C VAL A 9 -5.75 -3.51 8.11
N PHE A 10 -5.33 -4.57 7.43
CA PHE A 10 -6.20 -5.63 6.93
C PHE A 10 -6.20 -6.79 7.93
N GLN A 11 -7.37 -7.16 8.44
CA GLN A 11 -7.52 -8.26 9.39
C GLN A 11 -7.89 -9.55 8.64
N GLY A 12 -7.17 -10.63 8.91
CA GLY A 12 -7.49 -11.96 8.42
C GLY A 12 -8.80 -12.49 9.02
N SER A 13 -9.45 -13.43 8.33
CA SER A 13 -10.75 -13.99 8.67
C SER A 13 -10.79 -14.68 10.04
N THR A 14 -9.65 -15.15 10.53
CA THR A 14 -9.49 -15.76 11.86
C THR A 14 -9.66 -14.76 13.02
N GLY A 15 -9.51 -13.45 12.76
CA GLY A 15 -9.49 -12.41 13.79
C GLY A 15 -8.24 -12.42 14.70
N LEU A 16 -7.28 -13.33 14.48
CA LEU A 16 -6.09 -13.42 15.32
C LEU A 16 -5.11 -12.27 15.02
N PRO A 17 -4.38 -11.75 16.04
CA PRO A 17 -3.40 -10.69 15.82
C PRO A 17 -2.26 -11.05 14.84
N ARG A 18 -1.91 -12.34 14.74
CA ARG A 18 -0.89 -12.83 13.79
C ARG A 18 -1.33 -12.72 12.32
N ASP A 19 -2.63 -12.69 12.08
CA ASP A 19 -3.23 -12.63 10.75
C ASP A 19 -3.58 -11.17 10.42
N ARG A 20 -2.63 -10.25 10.68
CA ARG A 20 -2.77 -8.83 10.37
C ARG A 20 -1.76 -8.43 9.32
N PHE A 21 -2.24 -7.78 8.27
CA PHE A 21 -1.42 -7.25 7.20
C PHE A 21 -1.44 -5.73 7.31
N VAL A 22 -0.29 -5.14 7.61
CA VAL A 22 -0.18 -3.73 7.98
C VAL A 22 0.70 -3.00 6.98
N ASN A 23 0.12 -2.04 6.27
CA ASN A 23 0.85 -1.08 5.45
C ASN A 23 1.03 0.21 6.23
N THR A 24 2.28 0.68 6.35
CA THR A 24 2.62 1.87 7.13
C THR A 24 3.03 3.02 6.22
N PHE A 25 2.38 4.15 6.41
CA PHE A 25 2.59 5.39 5.67
C PHE A 25 3.07 6.47 6.62
N ASN A 26 3.92 7.37 6.12
CA ASN A 26 4.42 8.51 6.88
C ASN A 26 3.90 9.79 6.26
N PHE A 27 3.40 10.70 7.10
CA PHE A 27 2.87 11.98 6.67
C PHE A 27 3.51 13.14 7.42
N ASN A 28 3.62 14.28 6.74
CA ASN A 28 4.05 15.55 7.30
C ASN A 28 3.03 16.62 6.92
N THR A 29 2.36 17.21 7.91
CA THR A 29 1.39 18.30 7.73
C THR A 29 1.50 19.29 8.89
N SER A 30 1.09 20.53 8.65
CA SER A 30 0.87 21.55 9.68
C SER A 30 -0.49 21.44 10.36
N ASP A 31 -1.41 20.63 9.83
CA ASP A 31 -2.76 20.50 10.36
C ASP A 31 -2.76 19.82 11.74
N ALA A 32 -3.78 20.14 12.54
CA ALA A 32 -4.10 19.42 13.77
C ALA A 32 -4.33 17.93 13.48
N HIS A 33 -3.98 17.05 14.44
CA HIS A 33 -3.98 15.61 14.22
C HIS A 33 -5.35 15.08 13.78
N GLU A 34 -6.43 15.56 14.38
CA GLU A 34 -7.81 15.17 14.03
C GLU A 34 -8.20 15.57 12.61
N ALA A 35 -7.87 16.81 12.21
CA ALA A 35 -8.15 17.31 10.86
C ALA A 35 -7.33 16.55 9.80
N ALA A 36 -6.04 16.32 10.11
CA ALA A 36 -5.15 15.54 9.26
C ALA A 36 -5.62 14.08 9.12
N HIS A 37 -6.10 13.48 10.22
CA HIS A 37 -6.64 12.13 10.24
C HIS A 37 -7.82 11.98 9.27
N ALA A 38 -8.76 12.93 9.27
CA ALA A 38 -9.91 12.89 8.36
C ALA A 38 -9.47 12.92 6.88
N GLY A 39 -8.54 13.81 6.52
CA GLY A 39 -8.02 13.88 5.14
C GLY A 39 -7.29 12.59 4.72
N TRP A 40 -6.50 11.98 5.62
CA TRP A 40 -5.85 10.71 5.31
C TRP A 40 -6.81 9.53 5.32
N HIS A 41 -7.88 9.56 6.12
CA HIS A 41 -8.91 8.55 6.07
C HIS A 41 -9.50 8.46 4.66
N ASP A 42 -9.94 9.59 4.11
CA ASP A 42 -10.55 9.63 2.78
C ASP A 42 -9.54 9.23 1.69
N ALA A 43 -8.30 9.71 1.78
CA ALA A 43 -7.25 9.31 0.84
C ALA A 43 -6.92 7.81 0.90
N MET A 44 -6.99 7.17 2.07
CA MET A 44 -6.78 5.73 2.24
C MET A 44 -7.99 4.90 1.78
N VAL A 45 -9.21 5.42 1.94
CA VAL A 45 -10.42 4.84 1.35
C VAL A 45 -10.26 4.82 -0.16
N ASP A 46 -9.91 5.95 -0.77
CA ASP A 46 -9.70 6.08 -2.22
C ASP A 46 -8.55 5.20 -2.73
N PHE A 47 -7.47 5.07 -1.95
CA PHE A 47 -6.36 4.17 -2.26
C PHE A 47 -6.84 2.72 -2.43
N VAL A 48 -7.80 2.26 -1.61
CA VAL A 48 -8.29 0.88 -1.64
C VAL A 48 -9.49 0.69 -2.58
N ASN A 49 -10.40 1.65 -2.62
CA ASN A 49 -11.75 1.48 -3.18
C ASN A 49 -11.96 2.13 -4.54
N THR A 50 -11.10 3.06 -4.97
CA THR A 50 -11.27 3.70 -6.26
C THR A 50 -10.92 2.75 -7.38
N VAL A 51 -11.87 2.57 -8.31
CA VAL A 51 -11.70 1.77 -9.52
C VAL A 51 -10.69 2.46 -10.42
N ASP A 52 -9.64 1.75 -10.77
CA ASP A 52 -8.68 2.19 -11.77
C ASP A 52 -9.25 1.97 -13.18
N PRO A 53 -9.21 2.98 -14.08
CA PRO A 53 -9.84 2.90 -15.39
C PRO A 53 -9.22 1.84 -16.30
N ASP A 54 -7.91 1.60 -16.18
CA ASP A 54 -7.18 0.67 -17.06
C ASP A 54 -7.41 -0.81 -16.65
N SER A 55 -7.44 -1.09 -15.36
CA SER A 55 -7.75 -2.43 -14.83
C SER A 55 -9.25 -2.72 -14.70
N GLY A 56 -10.08 -1.67 -14.67
CA GLY A 56 -11.52 -1.76 -14.38
C GLY A 56 -11.84 -2.28 -12.98
N LYS A 57 -10.88 -2.23 -12.05
CA LYS A 57 -11.00 -2.78 -10.69
C LYS A 57 -10.39 -1.85 -9.65
N ALA A 58 -10.88 -1.96 -8.41
CA ALA A 58 -10.27 -1.32 -7.25
C ALA A 58 -9.24 -2.24 -6.61
N LEU A 59 -8.29 -1.68 -5.86
CA LEU A 59 -7.23 -2.47 -5.21
C LEU A 59 -7.82 -3.49 -4.24
N GLY A 60 -8.89 -3.12 -3.53
CA GLY A 60 -9.64 -3.98 -2.63
C GLY A 60 -10.21 -5.23 -3.30
N ALA A 61 -10.51 -5.19 -4.60
CA ALA A 61 -11.03 -6.33 -5.36
C ALA A 61 -9.97 -7.42 -5.62
N TYR A 62 -8.68 -7.07 -5.58
CA TYR A 62 -7.58 -8.04 -5.70
C TYR A 62 -7.24 -8.73 -4.37
N MET A 63 -7.70 -8.20 -3.23
CA MET A 63 -7.35 -8.74 -1.92
C MET A 63 -7.97 -10.13 -1.70
N SER A 64 -7.25 -10.97 -0.94
CA SER A 64 -7.66 -12.33 -0.61
C SER A 64 -9.04 -12.37 0.05
N HIS A 65 -9.81 -13.44 -0.19
CA HIS A 65 -11.06 -13.69 0.53
C HIS A 65 -10.83 -14.07 2.01
N ASN A 66 -9.59 -14.42 2.39
CA ASN A 66 -9.21 -14.64 3.79
C ASN A 66 -9.00 -13.33 4.55
N VAL A 67 -9.19 -12.18 3.93
CA VAL A 67 -9.13 -10.86 4.59
C VAL A 67 -10.55 -10.34 4.77
N GLN A 68 -10.87 -9.87 5.97
CA GLN A 68 -12.15 -9.23 6.28
C GLN A 68 -12.42 -8.02 5.37
N SER A 69 -13.69 -7.69 5.17
CA SER A 69 -14.06 -6.51 4.39
C SER A 69 -13.78 -5.20 5.15
N LEU A 70 -13.88 -5.22 6.47
CA LEU A 70 -13.60 -4.08 7.32
C LEU A 70 -12.08 -3.85 7.42
N VAL A 71 -11.65 -2.66 7.02
CA VAL A 71 -10.26 -2.20 7.09
C VAL A 71 -10.17 -1.14 8.18
N THR A 72 -9.10 -1.20 8.97
CA THR A 72 -8.86 -0.27 10.07
C THR A 72 -7.71 0.66 9.73
N ILE A 73 -7.89 1.96 9.92
CA ILE A 73 -6.83 2.96 9.83
C ILE A 73 -6.48 3.42 11.25
N LYS A 74 -5.19 3.39 11.58
CA LYS A 74 -4.67 3.94 12.84
C LYS A 74 -3.68 5.04 12.53
N THR A 75 -3.85 6.22 13.12
CA THR A 75 -2.89 7.32 12.96
C THR A 75 -2.28 7.71 14.28
N TYR A 76 -0.97 7.88 14.29
CA TYR A 76 -0.17 8.23 15.46
C TYR A 76 0.54 9.56 15.22
N ASN A 77 0.42 10.50 16.15
CA ASN A 77 1.31 11.65 16.21
C ASN A 77 2.62 11.24 16.89
N GLN A 78 3.74 11.34 16.17
CA GLN A 78 5.05 10.94 16.68
C GLN A 78 5.60 11.89 17.75
N LEU A 79 5.01 13.09 17.89
CA LEU A 79 5.37 14.05 18.94
C LEU A 79 4.73 13.73 20.30
N ASP A 80 3.68 12.90 20.33
CA ASP A 80 3.04 12.51 21.58
C ASP A 80 4.00 11.67 22.43
N ALA A 81 3.85 11.79 23.76
CA ALA A 81 4.59 10.98 24.71
C ALA A 81 4.26 9.49 24.54
N ALA A 82 5.26 8.62 24.75
CA ALA A 82 5.03 7.19 24.78
C ALA A 82 4.40 6.76 26.13
N PRO A 83 3.43 5.83 26.16
CA PRO A 83 2.82 5.13 25.02
C PRO A 83 1.82 6.01 24.24
N ARG A 84 1.92 5.97 22.90
CA ARG A 84 1.11 6.81 22.01
C ARG A 84 -0.26 6.18 21.73
N VAL A 85 -1.33 6.95 21.90
CA VAL A 85 -2.71 6.52 21.62
C VAL A 85 -3.08 6.90 20.18
N PRO A 86 -3.49 5.94 19.32
CA PRO A 86 -3.88 6.27 17.95
C PRO A 86 -5.31 6.80 17.85
N ILE A 87 -5.53 7.72 16.92
CA ILE A 87 -6.88 7.94 16.36
C ILE A 87 -7.17 6.77 15.40
N THR A 88 -8.31 6.10 15.61
CA THR A 88 -8.69 4.90 14.85
C THR A 88 -10.01 5.14 14.12
N SER A 89 -10.06 4.75 12.85
CA SER A 89 -11.24 4.78 12.00
C SER A 89 -11.31 3.50 11.17
N THR A 90 -12.48 3.22 10.60
CA THR A 90 -12.70 1.99 9.82
C THR A 90 -13.55 2.28 8.59
N PHE A 91 -13.33 1.51 7.52
CA PHE A 91 -14.15 1.55 6.31
C PHE A 91 -14.28 0.15 5.72
N SER A 92 -15.28 -0.07 4.86
CA SER A 92 -15.42 -1.32 4.12
C SER A 92 -14.68 -1.24 2.79
N ARG A 93 -13.85 -2.23 2.49
CA ARG A 93 -13.24 -2.35 1.16
C ARG A 93 -14.26 -2.85 0.14
N VAL A 94 -14.07 -2.45 -1.11
CA VAL A 94 -14.76 -3.07 -2.26
C VAL A 94 -14.35 -4.55 -2.31
N ALA A 95 -15.34 -5.43 -2.23
CA ALA A 95 -15.12 -6.87 -2.33
C ALA A 95 -14.79 -7.25 -3.78
N SER A 96 -14.11 -8.40 -3.97
CA SER A 96 -14.04 -9.01 -5.29
C SER A 96 -15.47 -9.36 -5.74
N SER A 97 -15.87 -8.93 -6.93
CA SER A 97 -17.19 -9.22 -7.51
C SER A 97 -17.32 -10.64 -8.05
N THR A 98 -16.31 -11.49 -7.82
CA THR A 98 -16.14 -12.78 -8.49
C THR A 98 -15.65 -13.81 -7.49
N ASP A 99 -16.29 -14.99 -7.49
CA ASP A 99 -16.09 -16.15 -6.61
C ASP A 99 -14.69 -16.79 -6.75
N PHE A 100 -13.62 -16.00 -6.64
CA PHE A 100 -12.27 -16.51 -6.58
C PHE A 100 -12.03 -17.14 -5.21
N THR A 101 -12.31 -18.43 -5.13
CA THR A 101 -12.02 -19.29 -3.97
C THR A 101 -10.55 -19.65 -3.84
N THR A 102 -9.71 -19.22 -4.79
CA THR A 102 -8.26 -19.47 -4.76
C THR A 102 -7.51 -18.21 -4.37
N ASN A 103 -6.66 -18.32 -3.35
CA ASN A 103 -5.78 -17.26 -2.90
C ASN A 103 -4.34 -17.51 -3.34
N VAL A 104 -3.59 -16.42 -3.49
CA VAL A 104 -2.13 -16.46 -3.48
C VAL A 104 -1.68 -16.72 -2.03
N PRO A 105 -0.56 -17.45 -1.78
CA PRO A 105 -0.04 -17.63 -0.43
C PRO A 105 0.13 -16.30 0.31
N HIS A 106 -0.14 -16.28 1.61
CA HIS A 106 -0.19 -15.05 2.41
C HIS A 106 1.19 -14.42 2.63
N GLU A 107 2.24 -15.18 2.38
CA GLU A 107 3.65 -14.76 2.45
C GLU A 107 4.08 -13.97 1.21
N VAL A 108 3.23 -13.90 0.17
CA VAL A 108 3.52 -13.24 -1.09
C VAL A 108 2.92 -11.83 -1.12
N ALA A 109 3.73 -10.85 -1.52
CA ALA A 109 3.32 -9.46 -1.66
C ALA A 109 3.67 -8.86 -3.03
N CYS A 110 2.87 -7.87 -3.44
CA CYS A 110 3.19 -6.98 -4.56
C CYS A 110 3.97 -5.79 -4.01
N CYS A 111 5.16 -5.54 -4.56
CA CYS A 111 6.05 -4.46 -4.12
C CYS A 111 5.72 -3.16 -4.84
N LEU A 112 5.17 -2.20 -4.10
CA LEU A 112 5.00 -0.81 -4.54
C LEU A 112 6.18 0.01 -4.00
N SER A 113 7.11 0.38 -4.88
CA SER A 113 8.24 1.25 -4.55
C SER A 113 7.90 2.71 -4.82
N TYR A 114 8.42 3.61 -4.00
CA TYR A 114 8.16 5.05 -4.11
C TYR A 114 9.40 5.87 -3.72
N HIS A 115 9.54 7.09 -4.25
CA HIS A 115 10.67 7.96 -3.99
C HIS A 115 10.33 9.45 -4.20
N GLY A 116 11.17 10.34 -3.68
CA GLY A 116 11.10 11.78 -3.98
C GLY A 116 11.87 12.20 -5.23
N LEU A 117 12.08 13.51 -5.40
CA LEU A 117 12.83 14.04 -6.55
C LEU A 117 14.28 13.52 -6.63
N PRO A 118 14.85 13.39 -7.84
CA PRO A 118 16.26 13.08 -8.02
C PRO A 118 17.21 14.10 -7.34
N PRO A 119 18.40 13.67 -6.90
CA PRO A 119 18.94 12.32 -7.03
C PRO A 119 18.29 11.33 -6.05
N VAL A 120 17.82 10.18 -6.57
CA VAL A 120 17.16 9.15 -5.77
C VAL A 120 18.22 8.29 -5.09
N GLY A 121 18.31 8.43 -3.77
CA GLY A 121 19.22 7.66 -2.92
C GLY A 121 18.50 6.63 -2.06
N PRO A 122 19.24 5.77 -1.35
CA PRO A 122 18.65 4.79 -0.42
C PRO A 122 17.78 5.40 0.68
N ARG A 123 18.01 6.68 1.02
CA ARG A 123 17.29 7.41 2.08
C ARG A 123 16.08 8.21 1.57
N THR A 124 15.93 8.33 0.25
CA THR A 124 14.83 9.09 -0.39
C THR A 124 13.87 8.16 -1.14
N ARG A 125 13.92 6.86 -0.86
CA ARG A 125 13.00 5.83 -1.39
C ARG A 125 12.42 4.95 -0.29
N GLY A 126 11.20 4.48 -0.50
CA GLY A 126 10.49 3.53 0.36
C GLY A 126 9.85 2.40 -0.44
N ARG A 127 9.25 1.44 0.28
CA ARG A 127 8.50 0.31 -0.29
C ARG A 127 7.29 -0.01 0.58
N LEU A 128 6.17 -0.28 -0.07
CA LEU A 128 4.99 -0.92 0.51
C LEU A 128 4.88 -2.34 -0.04
N TYR A 129 4.46 -3.26 0.81
CA TYR A 129 4.28 -4.67 0.49
C TYR A 129 2.78 -4.95 0.58
N LEU A 130 2.11 -4.81 -0.56
CA LEU A 130 0.67 -4.93 -0.67
C LEU A 130 0.27 -6.41 -0.69
N GLY A 131 -0.81 -6.74 -0.02
CA GLY A 131 -1.32 -8.10 0.08
C GLY A 131 -2.11 -8.32 1.38
N PRO A 132 -2.64 -9.53 1.58
CA PRO A 132 -2.56 -10.71 0.71
C PRO A 132 -3.59 -10.63 -0.44
N PHE A 133 -3.35 -11.38 -1.51
CA PHE A 133 -4.17 -11.31 -2.73
C PHE A 133 -4.91 -12.61 -3.08
N ASN A 134 -5.97 -12.47 -3.87
CA ASN A 134 -6.64 -13.58 -4.54
C ASN A 134 -5.95 -13.91 -5.89
N ALA A 135 -6.39 -14.99 -6.55
CA ALA A 135 -5.78 -15.46 -7.80
C ALA A 135 -5.84 -14.45 -8.97
N MET A 136 -6.74 -13.44 -8.95
CA MET A 136 -6.80 -12.41 -9.99
C MET A 136 -5.57 -11.52 -10.03
N ALA A 137 -4.88 -11.41 -8.90
CA ALA A 137 -3.67 -10.63 -8.78
C ALA A 137 -2.47 -11.29 -9.50
N MET A 138 -2.62 -12.53 -9.96
CA MET A 138 -1.55 -13.33 -10.55
C MET A 138 -1.75 -13.50 -12.05
N SER A 139 -0.69 -13.23 -12.82
CA SER A 139 -0.55 -13.75 -14.17
C SER A 139 -0.04 -15.19 -14.08
N PRO A 140 -0.71 -16.18 -14.70
CA PRO A 140 -0.29 -17.56 -14.62
C PRO A 140 1.09 -17.76 -15.28
N ALA A 141 1.78 -18.82 -14.86
CA ALA A 141 3.02 -19.27 -15.48
C ALA A 141 2.80 -19.65 -16.95
N SER A 142 3.82 -19.48 -17.78
CA SER A 142 3.84 -19.94 -19.18
C SER A 142 5.20 -20.55 -19.51
N GLY A 143 5.22 -21.85 -19.80
CA GLY A 143 6.46 -22.58 -20.07
C GLY A 143 7.45 -22.49 -18.92
N ALA A 144 8.63 -21.93 -19.17
CA ALA A 144 9.68 -21.72 -18.17
C ALA A 144 9.51 -20.42 -17.34
N THR A 145 8.52 -19.58 -17.68
CA THR A 145 8.26 -18.35 -16.96
C THR A 145 7.31 -18.62 -15.78
N PRO A 146 7.74 -18.36 -14.54
CA PRO A 146 6.91 -18.56 -13.35
C PRO A 146 5.80 -17.51 -13.25
N PRO A 147 4.83 -17.71 -12.35
CA PRO A 147 3.75 -16.76 -12.15
C PRO A 147 4.27 -15.38 -11.70
N SER A 148 3.62 -14.33 -12.15
CA SER A 148 4.01 -12.94 -11.89
C SER A 148 2.82 -12.11 -11.42
N VAL A 149 3.05 -10.87 -10.99
CA VAL A 149 1.99 -9.92 -10.63
C VAL A 149 1.24 -9.54 -11.91
N SER A 150 -0.08 -9.71 -11.90
CA SER A 150 -0.94 -9.36 -13.04
C SER A 150 -0.78 -7.88 -13.43
N LEU A 151 -0.88 -7.59 -14.72
CA LEU A 151 -0.81 -6.21 -15.22
C LEU A 151 -1.90 -5.32 -14.62
N GLY A 152 -3.12 -5.84 -14.45
CA GLY A 152 -4.23 -5.10 -13.83
C GLY A 152 -3.94 -4.69 -12.37
N LEU A 153 -3.36 -5.58 -11.56
CA LEU A 153 -2.95 -5.20 -10.20
C LEU A 153 -1.84 -4.13 -10.23
N ARG A 154 -0.89 -4.22 -11.17
CA ARG A 154 0.18 -3.22 -11.29
C ARG A 154 -0.37 -1.83 -11.61
N TRP A 155 -1.28 -1.71 -12.56
CA TRP A 155 -1.95 -0.44 -12.89
C TRP A 155 -2.74 0.08 -11.70
N CYS A 156 -3.57 -0.77 -11.09
CA CYS A 156 -4.39 -0.38 -9.97
C CYS A 156 -3.55 0.11 -8.76
N ALA A 157 -2.45 -0.56 -8.43
CA ALA A 157 -1.57 -0.14 -7.34
C ALA A 157 -0.81 1.15 -7.65
N GLY A 158 -0.39 1.35 -8.91
CA GLY A 158 0.24 2.60 -9.35
C GLY A 158 -0.72 3.78 -9.29
N ALA A 159 -1.91 3.66 -9.88
CA ALA A 159 -2.92 4.69 -9.87
C ALA A 159 -3.43 5.01 -8.45
N ALA A 160 -3.51 4.01 -7.57
CA ALA A 160 -3.81 4.22 -6.16
C ALA A 160 -2.72 5.07 -5.46
N ALA A 161 -1.45 4.80 -5.74
CA ALA A 161 -0.33 5.59 -5.19
C ALA A 161 -0.33 7.04 -5.69
N GLU A 162 -0.62 7.27 -6.97
CA GLU A 162 -0.76 8.61 -7.55
C GLU A 162 -1.88 9.39 -6.85
N ARG A 163 -3.06 8.79 -6.71
CA ARG A 163 -4.19 9.41 -5.98
C ARG A 163 -3.81 9.74 -4.54
N LEU A 164 -3.08 8.85 -3.87
CA LEU A 164 -2.63 9.10 -2.50
C LEU A 164 -1.68 10.30 -2.40
N VAL A 165 -0.74 10.47 -3.34
CA VAL A 165 0.13 11.65 -3.38
C VAL A 165 -0.70 12.93 -3.50
N VAL A 166 -1.65 12.97 -4.45
CA VAL A 166 -2.49 14.14 -4.71
C VAL A 166 -3.42 14.45 -3.54
N ALA A 167 -4.11 13.44 -3.01
CA ALA A 167 -5.15 13.61 -1.99
C ALA A 167 -4.58 13.90 -0.60
N SER A 168 -3.49 13.24 -0.20
CA SER A 168 -2.97 13.36 1.17
C SER A 168 -2.20 14.65 1.45
N LYS A 169 -1.69 15.32 0.40
CA LYS A 169 -0.85 16.53 0.47
C LYS A 169 0.27 16.45 1.53
N GLY A 170 0.83 15.27 1.76
CA GLY A 170 1.81 15.11 2.82
C GLY A 170 2.49 13.75 2.91
N TRP A 171 2.26 12.83 1.97
CA TRP A 171 2.93 11.53 1.98
C TRP A 171 4.44 11.72 1.77
N ILE A 172 5.23 11.15 2.69
CA ILE A 172 6.69 11.27 2.68
C ILE A 172 7.40 9.91 2.78
N VAL A 173 8.62 9.87 2.24
CA VAL A 173 9.66 8.94 2.66
C VAL A 173 10.30 9.49 3.94
N ARG A 174 10.31 8.66 4.99
CA ARG A 174 10.97 8.97 6.25
C ARG A 174 12.32 8.26 6.34
N SER A 175 13.37 9.01 6.69
CA SER A 175 14.68 8.46 7.05
C SER A 175 15.11 8.93 8.43
N ASP A 176 15.26 8.00 9.38
CA ASP A 176 15.69 8.35 10.73
C ASP A 176 17.19 8.65 10.82
N VAL A 177 18.02 7.96 10.03
CA VAL A 177 19.47 8.17 9.99
C VAL A 177 19.85 9.60 9.60
N GLY A 178 19.10 10.20 8.66
CA GLY A 178 19.33 11.58 8.22
C GLY A 178 18.33 12.57 8.80
N ASN A 179 17.42 12.13 9.66
CA ASN A 179 16.24 12.88 10.09
C ASN A 179 15.47 13.55 8.94
N LEU A 180 15.49 12.95 7.75
CA LEU A 180 15.00 13.53 6.51
C LEU A 180 13.55 13.10 6.26
N ASN A 181 12.74 14.06 5.80
CA ASN A 181 11.41 13.85 5.27
C ASN A 181 11.45 14.26 3.81
N THR A 182 11.29 13.30 2.89
CA THR A 182 11.28 13.57 1.46
C THR A 182 9.86 13.37 0.94
N PRO A 183 9.21 14.39 0.34
CA PRO A 183 7.93 14.20 -0.34
C PRO A 183 7.99 13.03 -1.31
N VAL A 184 6.95 12.21 -1.31
CA VAL A 184 6.80 11.18 -2.32
C VAL A 184 6.33 11.84 -3.60
N GLU A 185 7.09 11.62 -4.67
CA GLU A 185 6.82 12.21 -5.98
C GLU A 185 6.46 11.13 -6.97
N ARG A 186 7.21 10.01 -7.03
CA ARG A 186 7.05 8.99 -8.07
C ARG A 186 7.31 7.59 -7.54
N GLY A 187 7.05 6.59 -8.35
CA GLY A 187 7.46 5.24 -8.02
C GLY A 187 7.24 4.21 -9.11
N TRP A 188 7.28 2.95 -8.69
CA TRP A 188 7.12 1.80 -9.58
C TRP A 188 6.42 0.66 -8.87
N VAL A 189 5.67 -0.14 -9.62
CA VAL A 189 5.16 -1.44 -9.18
C VAL A 189 5.95 -2.55 -9.89
N ASP A 190 6.56 -3.44 -9.10
CA ASP A 190 7.32 -4.58 -9.64
C ASP A 190 6.36 -5.65 -10.18
N ASN A 191 6.75 -6.32 -11.27
CA ASN A 191 6.00 -7.45 -11.82
C ASN A 191 6.30 -8.79 -11.13
N ASP A 192 7.31 -8.84 -10.26
CA ASP A 192 7.67 -10.04 -9.52
C ASP A 192 7.06 -10.02 -8.11
N TRP A 193 6.76 -11.21 -7.62
CA TRP A 193 6.24 -11.43 -6.29
C TRP A 193 7.37 -11.31 -5.26
N ASP A 194 7.21 -10.48 -4.21
CA ASP A 194 8.13 -10.48 -3.08
C ASP A 194 7.64 -11.52 -2.04
N ILE A 195 8.30 -12.67 -2.03
CA ILE A 195 7.94 -13.86 -1.20
C ILE A 195 8.88 -14.06 0.00
N GLN A 196 10.00 -13.34 0.01
CA GLN A 196 10.97 -13.18 1.09
C GLN A 196 12.14 -12.39 0.50
N ARG A 197 12.64 -11.41 1.25
CA ARG A 197 13.52 -10.31 0.79
C ARG A 197 14.86 -10.71 0.11
N ARG A 198 15.15 -11.98 -0.15
CA ARG A 198 16.47 -12.48 -0.62
C ARG A 198 16.47 -13.72 -1.55
N ARG A 199 15.33 -14.31 -1.91
CA ARG A 199 15.30 -15.58 -2.72
C ARG A 199 14.39 -15.56 -3.96
N GLY A 200 13.80 -14.40 -4.29
CA GLY A 200 12.98 -14.24 -5.50
C GLY A 200 13.83 -14.04 -6.76
N MET A 201 13.17 -14.10 -7.91
CA MET A 201 13.79 -13.65 -9.15
C MET A 201 13.97 -12.13 -9.13
N LYS A 202 14.66 -11.62 -10.14
CA LYS A 202 14.71 -10.18 -10.34
C LYS A 202 13.49 -9.79 -11.17
N ALA A 203 12.75 -8.78 -10.72
CA ALA A 203 11.70 -8.16 -11.52
C ALA A 203 12.22 -7.85 -12.92
N THR A 204 11.53 -8.38 -13.93
CA THR A 204 11.87 -8.18 -15.34
C THR A 204 11.22 -6.92 -15.89
N GLU A 205 10.11 -6.47 -15.28
CA GLU A 205 9.38 -5.27 -15.66
C GLU A 205 8.99 -4.46 -14.43
N ARG A 206 8.86 -3.15 -14.65
CA ARG A 206 8.34 -2.19 -13.67
C ARG A 206 7.33 -1.30 -14.33
N THR A 207 6.17 -1.15 -13.70
CA THR A 207 5.15 -0.19 -14.13
C THR A 207 5.39 1.13 -13.40
N PRO A 208 5.84 2.20 -14.08
CA PRO A 208 6.02 3.50 -13.45
C PRO A 208 4.68 4.12 -13.08
N TRP A 209 4.70 5.03 -12.11
CA TRP A 209 3.59 5.90 -11.77
C TRP A 209 4.11 7.30 -11.41
N ASP A 210 3.38 8.34 -11.81
CA ASP A 210 3.75 9.76 -11.67
C ASP A 210 2.47 10.60 -11.50
N PRO A 211 2.26 11.26 -10.35
CA PRO A 211 1.17 12.20 -10.15
C PRO A 211 1.46 13.43 -11.03
N ALA A 212 0.68 13.58 -12.09
CA ALA A 212 0.82 14.65 -13.08
C ALA A 212 0.89 16.07 -12.48
#